data_AF-A0A7X2MER1-F1
#
_entry.id   AF-A0A7X2MER1-F1
#
_cell.length_a   1.000
_cell.length_b   1.000
_cell.length_c   1.000
_cell.angle_alpha   90.00
_cell.angle_beta   90.00
_cell.angle_gamma   90.00
#
_symmetry.space_group_name_H-M   'P 1'
#
loop_
_entity.id
_entity.type
_entity.pdbx_description
1 polymer ?
#
loop_
_entity_poly.entity_id
_entity_poly.type
_entity_poly.pdbx_seq_one_letter_code
_entity_poly.pdbx_strand_id
1 'polypeptide(L)'
;MAEKFIFEPWNISKLQSSYDVVIVGSGSTGLTAAIQAHELGLKPVVLEKMEKFGGNTNRASSGMNAAETNIQLHHGIVDNMDDFYKETYKGGGKLNDPE
;
A
#
# COMPACT_ATOMS: atom_id res chain seq x y z
N MET A 1 16.49 14.47 -14.40
CA MET A 1 15.17 14.12 -13.83
C MET A 1 14.72 12.85 -14.53
N ALA A 2 14.33 11.80 -13.80
CA ALA A 2 13.78 10.60 -14.44
C ALA A 2 12.49 10.97 -15.18
N GLU A 3 12.26 10.38 -16.35
CA GLU A 3 11.00 10.57 -17.07
C GLU A 3 9.84 10.14 -16.19
N LYS A 4 8.81 10.99 -16.12
CA LYS A 4 7.62 10.70 -15.32
C LYS A 4 6.87 9.57 -16.00
N PHE A 5 6.79 8.41 -15.35
CA PHE A 5 5.93 7.32 -15.81
C PHE A 5 4.49 7.81 -15.99
N ILE A 6 3.94 7.58 -17.18
CA ILE A 6 2.54 7.83 -17.49
C ILE A 6 1.84 6.47 -17.49
N PHE A 7 0.91 6.31 -16.56
CA PHE A 7 0.07 5.11 -16.54
C PHE A 7 -0.93 5.17 -17.69
N GLU A 8 -0.96 4.10 -18.48
CA GLU A 8 -1.96 3.89 -19.51
C GLU A 8 -2.86 2.72 -19.09
N PRO A 9 -4.16 2.96 -18.82
CA PRO A 9 -5.07 1.88 -18.49
C PRO A 9 -5.23 0.94 -19.69
N TRP A 10 -5.43 -0.34 -19.41
CA TRP A 10 -5.75 -1.29 -20.46
C TRP A 10 -7.13 -1.00 -21.05
N ASN A 11 -7.26 -1.16 -22.36
CA ASN A 11 -8.56 -1.15 -23.00
C ASN A 11 -9.41 -2.29 -22.43
N ILE A 12 -10.68 -2.01 -22.13
CA ILE A 12 -11.62 -2.98 -21.56
C ILE A 12 -11.76 -4.25 -22.41
N SER A 13 -11.52 -4.17 -23.73
CA SER A 13 -11.51 -5.33 -24.64
C SER A 13 -10.41 -6.35 -24.33
N LYS A 14 -9.38 -5.98 -23.56
CA LYS A 14 -8.30 -6.88 -23.12
C LYS A 14 -8.63 -7.63 -21.83
N LEU A 15 -9.79 -7.37 -21.21
CA LEU A 15 -10.21 -8.12 -20.03
C LEU A 15 -10.38 -9.59 -20.38
N GLN A 16 -9.81 -10.45 -19.54
CA GLN A 16 -9.98 -11.89 -19.63
C GLN A 16 -11.23 -12.30 -18.86
N SER A 17 -11.79 -13.47 -19.20
CA SER A 17 -12.95 -14.03 -18.50
C SER A 17 -12.63 -14.51 -17.08
N SER A 18 -11.35 -14.68 -16.74
CA SER A 18 -10.89 -15.19 -15.45
C SER A 18 -9.49 -14.69 -15.11
N TYR A 19 -9.24 -14.47 -13.82
CA TYR A 19 -7.94 -14.15 -13.23
C TYR A 19 -7.76 -14.98 -11.96
N ASP A 20 -6.51 -15.18 -11.54
CA ASP A 20 -6.23 -15.86 -10.27
C ASP A 20 -6.69 -15.01 -9.08
N VAL A 21 -6.55 -13.68 -9.20
CA VAL A 21 -6.93 -12.70 -8.18
C VAL A 21 -7.49 -11.45 -8.84
N VAL A 22 -8.63 -10.95 -8.35
CA VAL A 22 -9.20 -9.65 -8.74
C VAL A 22 -9.07 -8.68 -7.58
N ILE A 23 -8.38 -7.57 -7.80
CA ILE A 23 -8.13 -6.53 -6.81
C ILE A 23 -8.94 -5.30 -7.20
N VAL A 24 -9.75 -4.79 -6.27
CA VAL A 24 -10.62 -3.64 -6.50
C VAL A 24 -10.05 -2.43 -5.78
N GLY A 25 -9.60 -1.45 -6.56
CA GLY A 25 -9.00 -0.19 -6.11
C GLY A 25 -7.49 -0.18 -6.30
N SER A 26 -6.97 0.95 -6.80
CA SER A 26 -5.55 1.16 -7.11
C SER A 26 -4.84 2.11 -6.13
N GLY A 27 -5.31 2.16 -4.88
CA GLY A 27 -4.57 2.79 -3.78
C GLY A 27 -3.34 1.97 -3.38
N SER A 28 -2.58 2.44 -2.38
CA SER A 28 -1.41 1.70 -1.84
C SER A 28 -1.75 0.25 -1.52
N THR A 29 -2.83 0.00 -0.80
CA THR A 29 -3.25 -1.36 -0.41
C THR A 29 -3.46 -2.28 -1.62
N GLY A 30 -4.17 -1.80 -2.65
CA GLY A 30 -4.48 -2.61 -3.83
C GLY A 30 -3.25 -2.88 -4.70
N LEU A 31 -2.40 -1.86 -4.90
CA LEU A 31 -1.17 -2.04 -5.67
C LEU A 31 -0.15 -2.92 -4.94
N THR A 32 0.00 -2.78 -3.62
CA THR A 32 0.85 -3.68 -2.82
C THR A 32 0.33 -5.12 -2.86
N ALA A 33 -0.99 -5.33 -2.75
CA ALA A 33 -1.57 -6.65 -2.89
C ALA A 33 -1.31 -7.27 -4.28
N ALA A 34 -1.34 -6.46 -5.34
CA ALA A 34 -1.05 -6.92 -6.71
C ALA A 34 0.42 -7.33 -6.87
N ILE A 35 1.35 -6.56 -6.31
CA ILE A 35 2.78 -6.90 -6.31
C ILE A 35 3.00 -8.22 -5.56
N GLN A 36 2.47 -8.34 -4.34
CA GLN A 36 2.63 -9.56 -3.54
C GLN A 36 2.03 -10.79 -4.22
N ALA A 37 0.83 -10.67 -4.80
CA ALA A 37 0.20 -11.77 -5.53
C ALA A 37 1.05 -12.20 -6.74
N HIS A 38 1.63 -11.23 -7.45
CA HIS A 38 2.52 -11.52 -8.57
C HIS A 38 3.82 -12.22 -8.14
N GLU A 39 4.44 -11.77 -7.03
CA GLU A 39 5.63 -12.41 -6.45
C GLU A 39 5.37 -13.87 -6.02
N LEU A 40 4.13 -14.19 -5.64
CA LEU A 40 3.68 -15.55 -5.34
C LEU A 40 3.31 -16.37 -6.59
N GLY A 41 3.52 -15.83 -7.80
CA GLY A 41 3.31 -16.52 -9.08
C GLY A 41 1.88 -16.44 -9.62
N LEU A 42 0.99 -15.66 -8.99
CA LEU A 42 -0.38 -15.47 -9.47
C LEU A 42 -0.43 -14.39 -10.57
N LYS A 43 -1.55 -14.38 -11.30
CA LYS A 43 -1.86 -13.36 -12.33
C LYS A 43 -3.00 -12.46 -11.85
N PRO A 44 -2.70 -11.43 -11.01
CA PRO A 44 -3.71 -10.51 -10.53
C PRO A 44 -4.14 -9.52 -11.61
N VAL A 45 -5.39 -9.06 -11.53
CA VAL A 45 -5.87 -7.85 -12.22
C VAL A 45 -6.26 -6.80 -11.18
N VAL A 46 -5.90 -5.54 -11.43
CA VAL A 46 -6.32 -4.40 -10.61
C VAL A 46 -7.36 -3.59 -11.38
N LEU A 47 -8.51 -3.37 -10.75
CA LEU A 47 -9.59 -2.56 -11.31
C LEU A 47 -9.69 -1.24 -10.55
N GLU A 48 -9.65 -0.14 -11.28
CA GLU A 48 -9.83 1.21 -10.74
C GLU A 48 -10.99 1.89 -11.46
N LYS A 49 -11.89 2.52 -10.70
CA LYS A 49 -13.04 3.22 -11.27
C LYS A 49 -12.68 4.62 -11.76
N MET A 50 -11.63 5.21 -11.18
CA MET A 50 -11.17 6.55 -11.53
C MET A 50 -10.24 6.53 -12.74
N GLU A 51 -10.17 7.65 -13.46
CA GLU A 51 -9.24 7.81 -14.59
C GLU A 51 -7.76 7.71 -14.18
N LYS A 52 -7.46 7.92 -12.89
CA LYS A 52 -6.11 7.91 -12.33
C LYS A 52 -6.03 6.97 -11.14
N PHE A 53 -4.91 6.27 -11.02
CA PHE A 53 -4.64 5.42 -9.88
C PHE A 53 -4.27 6.21 -8.61
N GLY A 54 -4.25 5.52 -7.47
CA GLY A 54 -3.65 6.02 -6.22
C GLY A 54 -4.63 6.57 -5.19
N GLY A 55 -5.87 6.91 -5.55
CA GLY A 55 -6.91 7.30 -4.59
C GLY A 55 -6.47 8.33 -3.53
N ASN A 56 -6.82 8.10 -2.25
CA ASN A 56 -6.37 8.94 -1.15
C ASN A 56 -4.87 8.80 -0.83
N THR A 57 -4.23 7.70 -1.22
CA THR A 57 -2.79 7.49 -1.05
C THR A 57 -2.00 8.62 -1.71
N ASN A 58 -2.42 9.09 -2.90
CA ASN A 58 -1.78 10.22 -3.58
C ASN A 58 -1.85 11.55 -2.80
N ARG A 59 -2.73 11.65 -1.80
CA ARG A 59 -2.89 12.85 -0.96
C ARG A 59 -2.16 12.75 0.38
N ALA A 60 -1.59 11.58 0.71
CA ALA A 60 -0.80 11.42 1.92
C ALA A 60 0.48 12.24 1.82
N SER A 61 0.83 12.97 2.89
CA SER A 61 1.98 13.89 2.92
C SER A 61 2.88 13.73 4.14
N SER A 62 2.32 13.34 5.29
CA SER A 62 3.01 13.32 6.58
C SER A 62 3.96 12.15 6.78
N GLY A 63 3.97 11.18 5.87
CA GLY A 63 4.84 10.01 5.92
C GLY A 63 4.12 8.71 6.29
N MET A 64 4.91 7.67 6.56
CA MET A 64 4.47 6.33 6.95
C MET A 64 5.17 5.95 8.25
N ASN A 65 4.39 5.64 9.28
CA ASN A 65 4.91 5.24 10.58
C ASN A 65 5.54 3.84 10.50
N ALA A 66 6.70 3.69 11.12
CA ALA A 66 7.39 2.41 11.34
C ALA A 66 8.34 2.60 12.53
N ALA A 67 8.66 1.50 13.23
CA ALA A 67 9.62 1.49 14.34
C ALA A 67 10.81 0.58 14.01
N GLU A 68 11.93 0.82 14.68
CA GLU A 68 13.19 0.06 14.53
C GLU A 68 13.73 0.02 13.08
N THR A 69 13.46 1.06 12.30
CA THR A 69 13.87 1.10 10.90
C THR A 69 15.36 1.42 10.75
N ASN A 70 15.96 0.94 9.66
CA ASN A 70 17.30 1.36 9.27
C ASN A 70 17.38 2.89 9.10
N ILE A 71 16.34 3.55 8.62
CA ILE A 71 16.33 5.02 8.48
C ILE A 71 16.44 5.70 9.85
N GLN A 72 15.67 5.26 10.84
CA GLN A 72 15.80 5.76 12.22
C GLN A 72 17.21 5.56 12.76
N LEU A 73 17.79 4.36 12.57
CA LEU A 73 19.16 4.05 12.99
C LEU A 73 20.20 5.00 12.37
N HIS A 74 20.13 5.24 11.06
CA HIS A 74 21.05 6.14 10.37
C HIS A 74 20.94 7.60 10.85
N HIS A 75 19.78 7.98 11.37
CA HIS A 75 19.52 9.30 11.94
C HIS A 75 19.74 9.35 13.48
N GLY A 76 20.24 8.27 14.09
CA GLY A 76 20.48 8.20 15.53
C GLY A 76 19.20 8.20 16.38
N ILE A 77 18.06 7.85 15.79
CA ILE A 77 16.76 7.75 16.48
C ILE A 77 16.64 6.36 17.07
N VAL A 78 16.54 6.29 18.39
CA VAL A 78 16.26 5.05 19.13
C VAL A 78 14.75 4.94 19.30
N ASP A 79 14.17 3.90 18.71
CA ASP A 79 12.74 3.59 18.75
C ASP A 79 12.56 2.10 19.08
N ASN A 80 11.35 1.69 19.48
CA ASN A 80 11.03 0.28 19.72
C ASN A 80 9.59 -0.10 19.36
N MET A 81 9.41 -1.36 18.94
CA MET A 81 8.11 -1.88 18.48
C MET A 81 7.05 -1.92 19.59
N ASP A 82 7.44 -2.10 20.85
CA ASP A 82 6.53 -2.19 21.99
C ASP A 82 5.88 -0.83 22.32
N ASP A 83 6.68 0.24 22.31
CA ASP A 83 6.19 1.62 22.45
C ASP A 83 5.32 2.00 21.26
N PHE A 84 5.73 1.67 20.03
CA PHE A 84 4.90 1.88 18.84
C PHE A 84 3.51 1.24 18.98
N TYR A 85 3.45 -0.01 19.43
CA TYR A 85 2.20 -0.73 19.68
C TYR A 85 1.37 -0.05 20.79
N LYS A 86 1.98 0.22 21.96
CA LYS A 86 1.30 0.84 23.11
C LYS A 86 0.74 2.21 22.78
N GLU A 87 1.50 3.03 22.05
CA GLU A 87 1.09 4.35 21.60
C GLU A 87 -0.05 4.27 20.59
N THR A 88 0.04 3.34 19.62
CA THR A 88 -1.04 3.09 18.65
C THR A 88 -2.33 2.66 19.34
N TYR A 89 -2.24 1.68 20.24
CA TYR A 89 -3.39 1.16 20.99
C TYR A 89 -4.01 2.22 21.91
N LYS A 90 -3.17 2.99 22.61
CA LYS A 90 -3.65 4.12 23.44
C LYS A 90 -4.27 5.22 22.60
N GLY A 91 -3.66 5.58 21.47
CA GLY A 91 -4.12 6.64 20.56
C GLY A 91 -5.45 6.30 19.88
N GLY A 92 -5.69 5.02 19.57
CA GLY A 92 -6.98 4.51 19.10
C GLY A 92 -8.04 4.37 20.20
N GLY A 93 -7.79 4.88 21.41
CA GLY A 93 -8.73 4.80 22.52
C GLY A 93 -8.92 3.38 23.07
N LYS A 94 -7.96 2.47 22.82
CA LYS A 94 -8.02 1.04 23.17
C LYS A 94 -9.14 0.27 22.46
N LEU A 95 -9.59 0.78 21.31
CA LEU A 95 -10.65 0.17 20.49
C LEU A 95 -10.10 -0.58 19.27
N ASN A 96 -8.79 -0.55 19.04
CA ASN A 96 -8.14 -1.37 18.03
C ASN A 96 -8.27 -2.86 18.39
N ASP A 97 -8.29 -3.72 17.37
CA ASP A 97 -8.12 -5.15 17.56
C ASP A 97 -6.68 -5.43 18.01
N PRO A 98 -6.44 -6.03 19.19
CA PRO A 98 -5.10 -6.35 19.66
C PRO A 98 -4.54 -7.67 19.08
N GLU A 99 -5.38 -8.49 18.44
CA GLU A 99 -4.97 -9.75 17.79
C GLU A 99 -4.65 -9.57 16.30
#